data_AF-A0A946AX39-F1
#
_entry.id   AF-A0A946AX39-F1
#
_cell.length_a   1.000
_cell.length_b   1.000
_cell.length_c   1.000
_cell.angle_alpha   90.00
_cell.angle_beta   90.00
_cell.angle_gamma   90.00
#
_symmetry.space_group_name_H-M   'P 1'
#
loop_
_entity.id
_entity.type
_entity.pdbx_description
1 polymer ?
#
loop_
_entity_poly.entity_id
_entity_poly.type
_entity_poly.pdbx_seq_one_letter_code
_entity_poly.pdbx_strand_id
1 'polypeptide(L)'
;KWGKKVNKKNLTSFRFGSYDPKKKLIRIHPRLQQDFVPISVLELTVYHEMCHQWAPIRRERGMWIAHHSQFKEKEREYSFYNEARSWEKDNWKKLMRPIRKKNTPDKLSAPIEQNVILKVNTLTG
;
A
#
# COMPACT_ATOMS: atom_id res chain seq x y z
N LYS A 1 -4.07 -3.30 13.51
CA LYS A 1 -5.47 -3.63 13.14
C LYS A 1 -5.90 -2.67 12.04
N TRP A 2 -6.15 -3.17 10.82
CA TRP A 2 -6.77 -2.36 9.76
C TRP A 2 -8.26 -2.15 10.09
N GLY A 3 -8.94 -1.18 9.48
CA GLY A 3 -10.30 -0.76 9.83
C GLY A 3 -11.33 -1.91 9.97
N LYS A 4 -12.46 -1.65 10.65
CA LYS A 4 -13.54 -2.64 10.83
C LYS A 4 -13.99 -3.16 9.45
N LYS A 5 -14.18 -4.48 9.33
CA LYS A 5 -14.80 -5.07 8.13
C LYS A 5 -16.22 -4.52 8.02
N VAL A 6 -16.42 -3.58 7.09
CA VAL A 6 -17.74 -3.06 6.76
C VAL A 6 -18.30 -3.91 5.64
N ASN A 7 -19.39 -4.64 5.90
CA ASN A 7 -20.13 -5.37 4.86
C ASN A 7 -21.00 -4.37 4.07
N LYS A 8 -20.36 -3.40 3.40
CA LYS A 8 -21.04 -2.56 2.41
C LYS A 8 -21.10 -3.33 1.10
N LYS A 9 -22.32 -3.71 0.68
CA LYS A 9 -22.58 -4.39 -0.59
C LYS A 9 -22.08 -3.58 -1.81
N ASN A 10 -22.04 -2.24 -1.69
CA ASN A 10 -21.62 -1.31 -2.75
C ASN A 10 -20.48 -0.41 -2.30
N LEU A 11 -19.26 -0.95 -2.19
CA LEU A 11 -18.06 -0.13 -2.04
C LEU A 11 -17.88 0.70 -3.33
N THR A 12 -17.74 2.01 -3.19
CA THR A 12 -17.49 2.95 -4.29
C THR A 12 -16.02 3.36 -4.40
N SER A 13 -15.25 3.14 -3.33
CA SER A 13 -13.82 3.47 -3.27
C SER A 13 -13.06 2.49 -2.39
N PHE A 14 -11.74 2.47 -2.56
CA PHE A 14 -10.80 1.69 -1.78
C PHE A 14 -9.58 2.53 -1.46
N ARG A 15 -9.13 2.49 -0.19
CA ARG A 15 -7.87 3.12 0.22
C ARG A 15 -6.77 2.06 0.27
N PHE A 16 -5.72 2.31 -0.50
CA PHE A 16 -4.56 1.45 -0.64
C PHE A 16 -3.59 1.61 0.54
N GLY A 17 -3.45 2.84 1.05
CA GLY A 17 -2.61 3.18 2.18
C GLY A 17 -3.22 4.26 3.08
N SER A 18 -2.44 4.68 4.07
CA SER A 18 -2.67 5.89 4.85
C SER A 18 -1.38 6.38 5.50
N TYR A 19 -1.24 7.70 5.61
CA TYR A 19 -0.17 8.38 6.32
C TYR A 19 -0.65 9.01 7.64
N ASP A 20 0.11 8.80 8.71
CA ASP A 20 -0.07 9.47 10.01
C ASP A 20 1.03 10.53 10.18
N PRO A 21 0.73 11.83 10.03
CA PRO A 21 1.73 12.89 10.10
C PRO A 21 2.33 13.07 11.49
N LYS A 22 1.59 12.74 12.56
CA LYS A 22 2.10 12.86 13.94
C LYS A 22 3.14 11.80 14.23
N LYS A 23 2.90 10.57 13.75
CA LYS A 23 3.79 9.42 13.97
C LYS A 23 4.81 9.21 12.86
N LYS A 24 4.73 10.00 11.78
CA LYS A 24 5.47 9.79 10.52
C LYS A 24 5.36 8.35 10.02
N LEU A 25 4.15 7.78 10.11
CA LEU A 25 3.92 6.35 9.89
C LEU A 25 3.04 6.11 8.66
N ILE A 26 3.60 5.40 7.69
CA ILE A 26 2.89 4.87 6.52
C ILE A 26 2.30 3.51 6.87
N ARG A 27 1.02 3.30 6.56
CA ARG A 27 0.35 2.00 6.68
C ARG A 27 -0.17 1.57 5.33
N ILE A 28 0.19 0.36 4.92
CA ILE A 28 -0.26 -0.25 3.68
C ILE A 28 -1.38 -1.24 3.95
N HIS A 29 -2.42 -1.24 3.12
CA HIS A 29 -3.53 -2.17 3.26
C HIS A 29 -3.05 -3.61 2.94
N PRO A 30 -3.28 -4.61 3.81
CA PRO A 30 -2.85 -5.99 3.59
C PRO A 30 -3.35 -6.66 2.30
N ARG A 31 -4.36 -6.10 1.62
CA ARG A 31 -4.87 -6.67 0.37
C ARG A 31 -3.92 -6.46 -0.80
N LEU A 32 -2.95 -5.55 -0.65
CA LEU A 32 -1.88 -5.37 -1.62
C LEU A 32 -0.81 -6.46 -1.55
N GLN A 33 -0.88 -7.37 -0.57
CA GLN A 33 0.01 -8.53 -0.48
C GLN A 33 -0.42 -9.71 -1.38
N GLN A 34 -1.47 -9.56 -2.19
CA GLN A 34 -1.94 -10.63 -3.07
C GLN A 34 -1.04 -10.73 -4.31
N ASP A 35 -0.69 -11.95 -4.74
CA ASP A 35 0.26 -12.21 -5.83
C ASP A 35 -0.04 -11.49 -7.16
N PHE A 36 -1.30 -11.15 -7.42
CA PHE A 36 -1.71 -10.48 -8.66
C PHE A 36 -1.55 -8.95 -8.62
N VAL A 37 -1.13 -8.39 -7.48
CA VAL A 37 -0.86 -6.94 -7.35
C VAL A 37 0.54 -6.66 -7.89
N PRO A 38 0.69 -5.83 -8.94
CA PRO A 38 2.00 -5.43 -9.44
C PRO A 38 2.79 -4.66 -8.37
N ILE A 39 4.11 -4.82 -8.38
CA ILE A 39 5.01 -4.08 -7.48
C ILE A 39 4.86 -2.56 -7.65
N SER A 40 4.62 -2.09 -8.88
CA SER A 40 4.41 -0.68 -9.22
C SER A 40 3.23 -0.06 -8.47
N VAL A 41 2.19 -0.85 -8.15
CA VAL A 41 1.04 -0.40 -7.36
C VAL A 41 1.40 -0.25 -5.89
N LEU A 42 2.21 -1.18 -5.35
CA LEU A 42 2.70 -1.08 -3.98
C LEU A 42 3.63 0.12 -3.82
N GLU A 43 4.56 0.31 -4.75
CA GLU A 43 5.48 1.45 -4.78
C GLU A 43 4.73 2.77 -4.91
N LEU A 44 3.78 2.88 -5.86
CA LEU A 44 2.94 4.06 -5.99
C LEU A 44 2.15 4.34 -4.69
N THR A 45 1.63 3.30 -4.03
CA THR A 45 0.92 3.47 -2.76
C THR A 45 1.86 4.09 -1.71
N VAL A 46 3.08 3.57 -1.56
CA VAL A 46 4.06 4.14 -0.61
C VAL A 46 4.41 5.58 -1.00
N TYR A 47 4.67 5.84 -2.27
CA TYR A 47 5.01 7.16 -2.78
C TYR A 47 3.87 8.18 -2.58
N HIS A 48 2.61 7.77 -2.77
CA HIS A 48 1.42 8.56 -2.46
C HIS A 48 1.38 8.96 -0.98
N GLU A 49 1.62 8.01 -0.07
CA GLU A 49 1.65 8.31 1.36
C GLU A 49 2.84 9.21 1.74
N MET A 50 3.98 9.09 1.06
CA MET A 50 5.11 10.02 1.21
C MET A 50 4.77 11.42 0.70
N CYS A 51 4.01 11.53 -0.38
CA CYS A 51 3.53 12.81 -0.91
C CYS A 51 2.69 13.58 0.11
N HIS A 52 1.97 12.90 1.02
CA HIS A 52 1.23 13.57 2.09
C HIS A 52 2.14 14.26 3.12
N GLN A 53 3.37 13.80 3.29
CA GLN A 53 4.37 14.50 4.11
C GLN A 53 4.98 15.67 3.35
N TRP A 54 5.24 15.51 2.05
CA TRP A 54 5.86 16.55 1.21
C TRP A 54 4.89 17.71 0.90
N ALA A 55 3.63 17.38 0.59
CA ALA A 55 2.53 18.32 0.39
C ALA A 55 1.43 18.03 1.43
N PRO A 56 1.54 18.59 2.65
CA PRO A 56 0.55 18.42 3.71
C PRO A 56 -0.82 18.97 3.33
N ILE A 57 -1.86 18.43 3.98
CA ILE A 57 -3.23 18.92 3.83
C ILE A 57 -3.32 20.42 4.12
N ARG A 58 -4.01 21.16 3.25
CA ARG A 58 -4.19 22.61 3.40
C ARG A 58 -5.65 23.02 3.28
N ARG A 59 -5.96 24.24 3.71
CA ARG A 59 -7.31 24.80 3.64
C ARG A 59 -7.45 25.69 2.40
N GLU A 60 -8.40 25.38 1.54
CA GLU A 60 -8.71 26.16 0.33
C GLU A 60 -10.23 26.40 0.28
N ARG A 61 -10.65 27.67 0.12
CA ARG A 61 -12.07 28.06 0.07
C ARG A 61 -12.89 27.44 1.22
N GLY A 62 -12.30 27.39 2.42
CA GLY A 62 -12.92 26.84 3.63
C GLY A 62 -12.83 25.32 3.79
N MET A 63 -12.45 24.56 2.76
CA MET A 63 -12.40 23.10 2.76
C MET A 63 -10.97 22.57 2.97
N TRP A 64 -10.83 21.44 3.67
CA TRP A 64 -9.55 20.74 3.80
C TRP A 64 -9.29 19.89 2.55
N ILE A 65 -8.17 20.15 1.87
CA ILE A 65 -7.80 19.49 0.62
C ILE A 65 -6.48 18.76 0.81
N ALA A 66 -6.52 17.43 0.77
CA ALA A 66 -5.34 16.57 0.92
C ALA A 66 -4.60 16.36 -0.40
N HIS A 67 -5.33 16.32 -1.52
CA HIS A 67 -4.79 16.08 -2.86
C HIS A 67 -4.91 17.33 -3.73
N HIS A 68 -4.22 18.41 -3.34
CA HIS A 68 -4.17 19.67 -4.10
C HIS A 68 -3.18 19.57 -5.29
N SER A 69 -3.01 20.66 -6.04
CA SER A 69 -2.22 20.66 -7.29
C SER A 69 -0.78 20.17 -7.09
N GLN A 70 -0.05 20.74 -6.13
CA GLN A 70 1.34 20.34 -5.84
C GLN A 70 1.44 18.87 -5.43
N PHE A 71 0.51 18.36 -4.61
CA PHE A 71 0.46 16.93 -4.28
C PHE A 71 0.38 16.08 -5.56
N LYS A 72 -0.57 16.42 -6.44
CA LYS A 72 -0.80 15.66 -7.69
C LYS A 72 0.37 15.78 -8.66
N GLU A 73 1.05 16.90 -8.69
CA GLU A 73 2.26 17.10 -9.48
C GLU A 73 3.37 16.18 -8.95
N LYS A 74 3.61 16.21 -7.63
CA LYS A 74 4.62 15.37 -7.01
C LYS A 74 4.35 13.89 -7.20
N GLU A 75 3.09 13.46 -7.04
CA GLU A 75 2.65 12.08 -7.24
C GLU A 75 2.96 11.57 -8.65
N ARG A 76 2.81 12.43 -9.68
CA ARG A 76 3.08 12.10 -11.09
C ARG A 76 4.56 11.91 -11.42
N GLU A 77 5.48 12.34 -10.54
CA GLU A 77 6.91 12.11 -10.73
C GLU A 77 7.33 10.65 -10.53
N TYR A 78 6.47 9.81 -9.94
CA TYR A 78 6.75 8.38 -9.83
C TYR A 78 6.82 7.73 -11.22
N SER A 79 7.91 7.01 -11.48
CA SER A 79 8.25 6.51 -12.83
C SER A 79 7.18 5.63 -13.47
N PHE A 80 6.45 4.84 -12.67
CA PHE A 80 5.37 3.95 -13.16
C PHE A 80 3.97 4.47 -12.81
N TYR A 81 3.81 5.79 -12.62
CA TYR A 81 2.56 6.41 -12.18
C TYR A 81 1.37 6.01 -13.07
N ASN A 82 1.50 6.13 -14.40
CA ASN A 82 0.40 5.85 -15.31
C ASN A 82 -0.04 4.38 -15.28
N GLU A 83 0.93 3.45 -15.26
CA GLU A 83 0.67 2.01 -15.20
C GLU A 83 -0.05 1.64 -13.89
N ALA A 84 0.52 2.06 -12.75
CA ALA A 84 -0.02 1.75 -11.45
C ALA A 84 -1.41 2.36 -11.24
N ARG A 85 -1.64 3.63 -11.63
CA ARG A 85 -2.96 4.29 -11.55
C ARG A 85 -4.01 3.63 -12.44
N SER A 86 -3.62 3.20 -13.64
CA SER A 86 -4.51 2.46 -14.54
C SER A 86 -4.91 1.13 -13.90
N TRP A 87 -3.92 0.40 -13.37
CA TRP A 87 -4.18 -0.85 -12.67
C TRP A 87 -5.10 -0.66 -11.46
N GLU A 88 -4.89 0.36 -10.63
CA GLU A 88 -5.76 0.67 -9.48
C GLU A 88 -7.21 0.82 -9.93
N LYS A 89 -7.46 1.65 -10.94
CA LYS A 89 -8.79 1.95 -11.48
C LYS A 89 -9.52 0.67 -11.92
N ASP A 90 -8.81 -0.22 -12.59
CA ASP A 90 -9.40 -1.41 -13.21
C ASP A 90 -9.51 -2.61 -12.25
N ASN A 91 -8.68 -2.66 -11.21
CA ASN A 91 -8.50 -3.86 -10.39
C ASN A 91 -8.87 -3.72 -8.91
N TRP A 92 -9.08 -2.51 -8.38
CA TRP A 92 -9.32 -2.36 -6.93
C TRP A 92 -10.55 -3.14 -6.44
N LYS A 93 -11.58 -3.32 -7.27
CA LYS A 93 -12.75 -4.16 -6.92
C LYS A 93 -12.39 -5.64 -6.82
N LYS A 94 -11.45 -6.12 -7.63
CA LYS A 94 -10.94 -7.50 -7.56
C LYS A 94 -10.24 -7.74 -6.24
N LEU A 95 -9.54 -6.73 -5.71
CA LEU A 95 -8.93 -6.82 -4.39
C LEU A 95 -9.97 -7.21 -3.36
N MET A 96 -11.20 -6.68 -3.39
CA MET A 96 -12.23 -6.94 -2.37
C MET A 96 -12.92 -8.30 -2.41
N ARG A 97 -12.68 -9.10 -3.44
CA ARG A 97 -13.30 -10.43 -3.54
C ARG A 97 -12.85 -11.31 -2.38
N PRO A 98 -13.67 -12.25 -1.90
CA PRO A 98 -13.20 -13.25 -0.94
C PRO A 98 -11.92 -13.89 -1.47
N ILE A 99 -10.87 -13.91 -0.64
CA ILE A 99 -9.65 -14.61 -1.00
C ILE A 99 -10.05 -16.08 -1.10
N ARG A 100 -10.06 -16.65 -2.31
CA ARG A 100 -10.17 -18.10 -2.46
C ARG A 100 -8.95 -18.67 -1.75
N LYS A 101 -9.16 -19.38 -0.64
CA LYS A 101 -8.09 -20.22 -0.08
C LYS A 101 -7.70 -21.17 -1.21
N LYS A 102 -6.46 -21.10 -1.69
CA LYS A 102 -5.90 -22.25 -2.40
C LYS A 102 -5.98 -23.40 -1.40
N ASN A 103 -6.55 -24.54 -1.80
CA ASN A 103 -6.35 -25.78 -1.07
C ASN A 103 -4.87 -26.11 -1.21
N THR A 104 -4.05 -25.56 -0.32
CA THR A 104 -2.68 -26.02 -0.16
C THR A 104 -2.80 -27.39 0.51
N PRO A 105 -2.39 -28.50 -0.13
CA PRO A 105 -2.28 -29.76 0.60
C PRO A 105 -1.36 -29.52 1.79
N ASP A 106 -1.78 -30.05 2.94
CA ASP A 106 -1.11 -29.91 4.22
C ASP A 106 0.38 -30.29 4.08
N LYS A 107 1.25 -29.27 4.03
CA LYS A 107 2.70 -29.42 4.13
C LYS A 107 3.15 -28.78 5.44
N LEU A 108 2.63 -29.30 6.55
CA LEU A 108 3.19 -29.06 7.88
C LEU A 108 3.46 -30.40 8.59
N SER A 109 4.38 -31.17 8.02
CA SER A 109 5.05 -32.29 8.71
C SER A 109 6.58 -32.25 8.55
N ALA A 110 7.16 -31.10 8.17
CA ALA A 110 8.61 -30.92 8.13
C ALA A 110 9.03 -29.87 9.18
N PRO A 111 9.98 -30.19 10.10
CA PRO A 111 10.47 -29.24 11.09
C PRO A 111 11.21 -28.08 10.41
N ILE A 112 10.96 -26.87 10.89
CA ILE A 112 11.64 -25.65 10.45
C ILE A 112 13.00 -25.59 11.15
N GLU A 113 14.08 -25.86 10.41
CA GLU A 113 15.43 -25.51 10.88
C GLU A 113 15.68 -24.01 10.69
N GLN A 114 15.77 -23.34 11.83
CA GLN A 114 16.69 -22.26 12.22
C GLN A 114 16.85 -21.02 11.32
N ASN A 115 16.44 -19.90 11.94
CA ASN A 115 16.75 -18.51 11.61
C ASN A 115 18.18 -18.29 11.07
N VAL A 116 18.28 -17.85 9.82
CA VAL A 116 19.52 -17.26 9.28
C VAL A 116 19.62 -15.82 9.77
N ILE A 117 20.42 -15.61 10.81
CA ILE A 117 20.90 -14.29 11.22
C ILE A 117 22.04 -13.91 10.26
N LEU A 118 21.82 -12.89 9.43
CA LEU A 118 22.88 -12.29 8.63
C LEU A 118 23.80 -11.46 9.56
N LYS A 119 24.95 -12.03 9.95
CA LYS A 119 26.04 -11.28 10.59
C LYS A 119 26.75 -10.44 9.53
N VAL A 120 26.70 -9.12 9.69
CA VAL A 120 27.58 -8.18 8.99
C VAL A 120 28.96 -8.22 9.65
N ASN A 121 29.98 -8.65 8.91
CA ASN A 121 31.37 -8.58 9.36
C ASN A 121 32.00 -7.28 8.85
N THR A 122 32.42 -6.42 9.79
CA THR A 122 33.30 -5.29 9.56
C THR A 122 34.69 -5.79 9.17
N LEU A 123 35.23 -5.31 8.04
CA LEU A 123 36.64 -5.45 7.67
C LEU A 123 37.39 -4.22 8.17
N THR A 124 38.33 -4.42 9.08
CA THR A 124 39.43 -3.49 9.35
C THR A 124 40.69 -4.06 8.72
N GLY A 125 41.29 -3.26 7.84
CA GLY A 125 42.68 -3.34 7.39
C GLY A 125 43.18 -1.91 7.26
#